data_AF-A0A3D8HZH8-F1
#
_entry.id   AF-A0A3D8HZH8-F1
#
_cell.length_a   1.000
_cell.length_b   1.000
_cell.length_c   1.000
_cell.angle_alpha   90.00
_cell.angle_beta   90.00
_cell.angle_gamma   90.00
#
_symmetry.space_group_name_H-M   'P 1'
#
loop_
_entity.id
_entity.type
_entity.pdbx_description
1 polymer ?
#
loop_
_entity_poly.entity_id
_entity_poly.type
_entity_poly.pdbx_seq_one_letter_code
_entity_poly.pdbx_strand_id
1 'polypeptide(L)'
;MNTKIKRLFQHIKNKEFKYIFKRILTWFLPHIQGGFYNNHQFKYNIFVSSHWTRFFSMPQDYSYIIAGSHGVGFVAFIKYMQNLGANPMTLDNMFARSDYVLLARKQAQNYKGKFYGLSIEKAYIDNTRKNILSKLNHKVPILCLVRDPISIFRTHTHNALMPKLVYGIKTNTIALNRGGQQEITYLDNVLKNEIYNTINEIITFLTQTITKSKIIPFFCFTSLNLQLTNATKSLYFIDTNDISTPLKSFDTMKNIANILDINFNNKINDFDANYSSMNIHKHFYIDSKDNENKFYILKDFCDNGGFEKIILEYFNNNIEMKKYIKKYLDYELTTIKENTPKIIQSWKYYNNFLESF
;
A
#
# COMPACT_ATOMS: atom_id res chain seq x y z
N MET A 1 36.55 39.76 -6.65
CA MET A 1 35.34 38.90 -6.58
C MET A 1 34.17 39.72 -6.02
N ASN A 2 33.11 39.91 -6.81
CA ASN A 2 31.96 40.78 -6.50
C ASN A 2 31.32 40.42 -5.13
N THR A 3 31.03 41.40 -4.28
CA THR A 3 30.46 41.22 -2.92
C THR A 3 29.15 40.43 -2.93
N LYS A 4 28.37 40.53 -4.01
CA LYS A 4 27.16 39.71 -4.23
C LYS A 4 27.47 38.23 -4.40
N ILE A 5 28.56 37.89 -5.09
CA ILE A 5 29.00 36.50 -5.32
C ILE A 5 29.50 35.90 -4.01
N LYS A 6 30.31 36.62 -3.22
CA LYS A 6 30.75 36.15 -1.88
C LYS A 6 29.56 35.89 -0.95
N ARG A 7 28.55 36.76 -0.94
CA ARG A 7 27.30 36.53 -0.18
C ARG A 7 26.56 35.30 -0.67
N LEU A 8 26.41 35.11 -1.98
CA LEU A 8 25.80 33.90 -2.53
C LEU A 8 26.54 32.63 -2.10
N PHE A 9 27.87 32.61 -2.13
CA PHE A 9 28.67 31.48 -1.63
C PHE A 9 28.47 31.23 -0.14
N GLN A 10 28.34 32.29 0.68
CA GLN A 10 28.03 32.15 2.09
C GLN A 10 26.64 31.54 2.31
N HIS A 11 25.63 31.99 1.57
CA HIS A 11 24.28 31.40 1.63
C HIS A 11 24.24 29.95 1.12
N ILE A 12 25.04 29.60 0.10
CA ILE A 12 25.24 28.21 -0.36
C ILE A 12 25.88 27.38 0.75
N LYS A 13 26.94 27.87 1.38
CA LYS A 13 27.62 27.21 2.50
C LYS A 13 26.68 27.00 3.69
N ASN A 14 25.82 27.97 3.96
CA ASN A 14 24.82 27.94 5.03
C ASN A 14 23.53 27.18 4.65
N LYS A 15 23.42 26.64 3.42
CA LYS A 15 22.22 25.95 2.92
C LYS A 15 20.95 26.80 2.97
N GLU A 16 21.07 28.11 2.78
CA GLU A 16 19.95 29.06 2.79
C GLU A 16 19.22 29.09 1.45
N PHE A 17 18.62 27.96 1.07
CA PHE A 17 18.03 27.72 -0.26
C PHE A 17 16.97 28.74 -0.66
N LYS A 18 16.21 29.30 0.28
CA LYS A 18 15.24 30.38 0.00
C LYS A 18 15.93 31.62 -0.61
N TYR A 19 17.11 31.98 -0.10
CA TYR A 19 17.90 33.09 -0.61
C TYR A 19 18.49 32.76 -1.99
N ILE A 20 19.10 31.58 -2.11
CA ILE A 20 19.74 31.09 -3.35
C ILE A 20 18.71 31.03 -4.48
N PHE A 21 17.53 30.47 -4.22
CA PHE A 21 16.44 30.34 -5.19
C PHE A 21 15.93 31.71 -5.64
N LYS A 22 15.68 32.63 -4.68
CA LYS A 22 15.23 33.99 -4.98
C LYS A 22 16.27 34.80 -5.75
N ARG A 23 17.57 34.52 -5.63
CA ARG A 23 18.64 35.27 -6.31
C ARG A 23 19.06 34.70 -7.66
N ILE A 24 19.03 33.39 -7.81
CA ILE A 24 19.42 32.71 -9.05
C ILE A 24 18.23 32.63 -10.01
N LEU A 25 17.06 32.13 -9.57
CA LEU A 25 15.94 31.93 -10.50
C LEU A 25 15.20 33.20 -10.88
N THR A 26 15.18 34.27 -10.06
CA THR A 26 14.53 35.54 -10.47
C THR A 26 15.23 36.19 -11.67
N TRP A 27 16.52 35.92 -11.86
CA TRP A 27 17.28 36.36 -13.03
C TRP A 27 16.92 35.57 -14.29
N PHE A 28 16.60 34.28 -14.15
CA PHE A 28 16.19 33.41 -15.26
C PHE A 28 14.67 33.37 -15.51
N LEU A 29 13.85 33.88 -14.58
CA LEU A 29 12.38 33.88 -14.65
C LEU A 29 11.77 35.24 -14.28
N PRO A 30 12.14 36.35 -14.95
CA PRO A 30 11.74 37.70 -14.57
C PRO A 30 10.22 38.01 -14.70
N HIS A 31 9.40 37.10 -15.24
CA HIS A 31 7.98 37.35 -15.55
C HIS A 31 6.98 36.59 -14.66
N ILE A 32 7.42 36.02 -13.54
CA ILE A 32 6.52 35.28 -12.64
C ILE A 32 5.82 36.27 -11.69
N GLN A 33 4.58 36.66 -12.04
CA GLN A 33 3.71 37.48 -11.17
C GLN A 33 3.49 36.81 -9.80
N GLY A 34 3.32 37.61 -8.75
CA GLY A 34 3.22 37.14 -7.35
C GLY A 34 2.14 36.08 -7.08
N GLY A 35 1.12 35.95 -7.94
CA GLY A 35 0.08 34.90 -7.86
C GLY A 35 0.42 33.57 -8.54
N PHE A 36 1.51 33.49 -9.32
CA PHE A 36 1.90 32.31 -10.08
C PHE A 36 2.22 31.10 -9.18
N TYR A 37 2.72 31.33 -7.96
CA TYR A 37 3.00 30.26 -6.99
C TYR A 37 1.73 29.49 -6.57
N ASN A 38 0.59 30.18 -6.48
CA ASN A 38 -0.68 29.56 -6.12
C ASN A 38 -1.35 28.92 -7.35
N ASN A 39 -1.24 29.54 -8.52
CA ASN A 39 -1.93 29.07 -9.72
C ASN A 39 -1.15 28.04 -10.56
N HIS A 40 0.18 27.93 -10.40
CA HIS A 40 1.04 27.10 -11.25
C HIS A 40 1.99 26.19 -10.45
N GLN A 41 1.44 25.52 -9.43
CA GLN A 41 2.12 24.47 -8.66
C GLN A 41 2.79 23.41 -9.56
N PHE A 42 2.24 23.18 -10.76
CA PHE A 42 2.78 22.28 -11.78
C PHE A 42 4.09 22.79 -12.44
N LYS A 43 4.30 24.10 -12.62
CA LYS A 43 5.55 24.64 -13.20
C LYS A 43 6.68 24.72 -12.17
N TYR A 44 6.36 24.83 -10.88
CA TYR A 44 7.35 24.69 -9.81
C TYR A 44 7.99 23.29 -9.81
N ASN A 45 7.20 22.26 -10.11
CA ASN A 45 7.66 20.88 -10.25
C ASN A 45 8.59 20.64 -11.46
N ILE A 46 8.57 21.51 -12.48
CA ILE A 46 9.43 21.42 -13.67
C ILE A 46 10.80 22.08 -13.41
N PHE A 47 10.83 23.23 -12.72
CA PHE A 47 12.08 23.95 -12.44
C PHE A 47 12.76 23.52 -11.13
N VAL A 48 11.98 23.11 -10.12
CA VAL A 48 12.50 22.38 -8.95
C VAL A 48 12.55 20.91 -9.30
N SER A 49 13.56 20.59 -10.11
CA SER A 49 13.99 19.21 -10.30
C SER A 49 14.06 18.49 -8.94
N SER A 50 13.63 17.23 -8.89
CA SER A 50 13.82 16.31 -7.75
C SER A 50 15.28 16.23 -7.25
N HIS A 51 16.23 16.77 -8.03
CA HIS A 51 17.62 16.91 -7.64
C HIS A 51 17.86 17.92 -6.50
N TRP A 52 17.00 18.91 -6.26
CA TRP A 52 17.22 19.83 -5.13
C TRP A 52 16.68 19.28 -3.81
N THR A 53 15.61 18.50 -3.87
CA THR A 53 14.97 17.90 -2.71
C THR A 53 15.88 16.87 -2.04
N ARG A 54 16.85 16.33 -2.78
CA ARG A 54 17.95 15.53 -2.24
C ARG A 54 18.83 16.29 -1.22
N PHE A 55 18.75 17.61 -1.11
CA PHE A 55 19.47 18.37 -0.08
C PHE A 55 18.63 18.68 1.16
N PHE A 56 17.30 18.49 1.10
CA PHE A 56 16.46 18.67 2.26
C PHE A 56 16.55 17.48 3.22
N SER A 57 16.46 17.78 4.51
CA SER A 57 16.32 16.79 5.57
C SER A 57 14.86 16.33 5.66
N MET A 58 14.71 15.01 5.81
CA MET A 58 13.44 14.41 6.20
C MET A 58 13.13 14.77 7.66
N PRO A 59 11.83 14.84 8.05
CA PRO A 59 11.43 14.89 9.46
C PRO A 59 12.13 13.78 10.26
N GLN A 60 12.49 14.05 11.52
CA GLN A 60 13.20 13.12 12.41
C GLN A 60 12.53 13.01 13.79
N ASP A 61 11.38 13.64 13.99
CA ASP A 61 10.62 13.69 15.23
C ASP A 61 9.43 12.71 15.24
N TYR A 62 9.40 11.75 14.31
CA TYR A 62 8.41 10.68 14.27
C TYR A 62 8.69 9.63 15.34
N SER A 63 7.66 8.96 15.84
CA SER A 63 7.75 7.99 16.95
C SER A 63 7.74 6.54 16.50
N TYR A 64 7.24 6.26 15.29
CA TYR A 64 7.18 4.93 14.69
C TYR A 64 7.07 5.02 13.15
N ILE A 65 7.24 3.88 12.48
CA ILE A 65 6.97 3.75 11.03
C ILE A 65 6.03 2.57 10.80
N ILE A 66 4.98 2.77 10.02
CA ILE A 66 4.15 1.71 9.44
C ILE A 66 4.66 1.44 8.04
N ALA A 67 4.97 0.19 7.77
CA ALA A 67 5.42 -0.31 6.48
C ALA A 67 4.46 -1.39 5.99
N GLY A 68 4.24 -1.49 4.68
CA GLY A 68 3.41 -2.54 4.11
C GLY A 68 3.49 -2.57 2.60
N SER A 69 2.69 -3.44 2.00
CA SER A 69 2.46 -3.47 0.56
C SER A 69 0.97 -3.27 0.25
N HIS A 70 0.64 -3.03 -1.01
CA HIS A 70 -0.75 -2.96 -1.44
C HIS A 70 -1.47 -4.30 -1.18
N GLY A 71 -2.72 -4.23 -0.72
CA GLY A 71 -3.56 -5.42 -0.49
C GLY A 71 -3.38 -6.09 0.88
N VAL A 72 -2.57 -5.55 1.80
CA VAL A 72 -2.36 -6.09 3.16
C VAL A 72 -3.32 -5.55 4.23
N GLY A 73 -4.39 -4.86 3.84
CA GLY A 73 -5.30 -4.21 4.80
C GLY A 73 -4.76 -2.92 5.39
N PHE A 74 -3.83 -2.25 4.68
CA PHE A 74 -3.14 -1.05 5.14
C PHE A 74 -4.09 0.07 5.58
N VAL A 75 -5.16 0.34 4.82
CA VAL A 75 -6.16 1.37 5.15
C VAL A 75 -6.87 1.07 6.48
N ALA A 76 -7.22 -0.19 6.73
CA ALA A 76 -7.85 -0.64 7.98
C ALA A 76 -6.94 -0.37 9.16
N PHE A 77 -5.67 -0.76 9.00
CA PHE A 77 -4.67 -0.57 10.03
C PHE A 77 -4.42 0.90 10.35
N ILE A 78 -4.35 1.77 9.34
CA ILE A 78 -4.24 3.22 9.54
C ILE A 78 -5.41 3.75 10.37
N LYS A 79 -6.63 3.28 10.10
CA LYS A 79 -7.81 3.68 10.89
C LYS A 79 -7.72 3.20 12.33
N TYR A 80 -7.25 1.97 12.58
CA TYR A 80 -7.03 1.46 13.93
C TYR A 80 -5.96 2.25 14.68
N MET A 81 -4.86 2.61 14.01
CA MET A 81 -3.82 3.47 14.56
C MET A 81 -4.33 4.88 14.91
N GLN A 82 -5.28 5.43 14.12
CA GLN A 82 -5.96 6.67 14.48
C GLN A 82 -6.83 6.51 15.73
N ASN A 83 -7.54 5.39 15.85
CA ASN A 83 -8.38 5.11 17.02
C ASN A 83 -7.54 4.86 18.30
N LEU A 84 -6.30 4.40 18.15
CA LEU A 84 -5.28 4.38 19.22
C LEU A 84 -4.74 5.77 19.60
N GLY A 85 -5.08 6.83 18.84
CA GLY A 85 -4.48 8.16 19.02
C GLY A 85 -3.04 8.26 18.52
N ALA A 86 -2.56 7.29 17.73
CA ALA A 86 -1.17 7.20 17.28
C ALA A 86 -0.83 8.14 16.10
N ASN A 87 -1.82 8.80 15.48
CA ASN A 87 -1.65 9.81 14.42
C ASN A 87 -0.72 9.37 13.25
N PRO A 88 -1.11 8.35 12.45
CA PRO A 88 -0.31 7.94 11.31
C PRO A 88 -0.31 9.00 10.19
N MET A 89 0.89 9.42 9.76
CA MET A 89 1.12 10.35 8.66
C MET A 89 1.39 9.59 7.36
N THR A 90 0.35 9.44 6.54
CA THR A 90 0.41 8.73 5.25
C THR A 90 1.25 9.48 4.23
N LEU A 91 2.32 8.82 3.74
CA LEU A 91 3.21 9.33 2.71
C LEU A 91 2.85 8.79 1.30
N ASP A 92 1.78 8.00 1.19
CA ASP A 92 1.42 7.31 -0.05
C ASP A 92 0.81 8.23 -1.12
N ASN A 93 0.09 9.31 -0.76
CA ASN A 93 -0.42 10.27 -1.76
C ASN A 93 0.68 11.10 -2.48
N MET A 94 1.94 10.76 -2.27
CA MET A 94 3.12 11.44 -2.82
C MET A 94 3.60 10.83 -4.14
N PHE A 95 2.95 9.78 -4.66
CA PHE A 95 3.27 9.15 -5.95
C PHE A 95 3.14 10.10 -7.16
N ALA A 96 2.26 11.08 -7.07
CA ALA A 96 1.94 11.99 -8.18
C ALA A 96 2.68 13.35 -8.13
N ARG A 97 3.49 13.61 -7.09
CA ARG A 97 4.15 14.91 -6.90
C ARG A 97 5.67 14.75 -6.88
N SER A 98 6.37 15.66 -7.57
CA SER A 98 7.82 15.58 -7.76
C SER A 98 8.63 15.95 -6.50
N ASP A 99 8.02 16.53 -5.47
CA ASP A 99 8.72 17.00 -4.26
C ASP A 99 8.24 16.33 -2.96
N TYR A 100 8.66 15.08 -2.79
CA TYR A 100 8.33 14.27 -1.61
C TYR A 100 8.80 14.92 -0.30
N VAL A 101 10.04 15.43 -0.25
CA VAL A 101 10.60 15.94 1.01
C VAL A 101 9.84 17.18 1.51
N LEU A 102 9.44 18.09 0.62
CA LEU A 102 8.66 19.26 1.03
C LEU A 102 7.27 18.87 1.57
N LEU A 103 6.61 17.90 0.94
CA LEU A 103 5.32 17.42 1.41
C LEU A 103 5.42 16.76 2.78
N ALA A 104 6.41 15.89 2.98
CA ALA A 104 6.65 15.23 4.27
C ALA A 104 6.92 16.26 5.36
N ARG A 105 7.73 17.29 5.08
CA ARG A 105 8.00 18.39 6.01
C ARG A 105 6.74 19.21 6.32
N LYS A 106 5.95 19.54 5.30
CA LYS A 106 4.69 20.30 5.47
C LYS A 106 3.71 19.52 6.34
N GLN A 107 3.56 18.22 6.11
CA GLN A 107 2.68 17.39 6.92
C GLN A 107 3.21 17.24 8.35
N ALA A 108 4.51 17.00 8.55
CA ALA A 108 5.13 16.89 9.87
C ALA A 108 4.91 18.14 10.74
N GLN A 109 4.83 19.34 10.14
CA GLN A 109 4.49 20.56 10.88
C GLN A 109 3.12 20.49 11.59
N ASN A 110 2.14 19.75 11.03
CA ASN A 110 0.82 19.57 11.65
C ASN A 110 0.85 18.62 12.87
N TYR A 111 1.95 17.88 13.02
CA TYR A 111 2.18 16.91 14.09
C TYR A 111 3.23 17.39 15.11
N LYS A 112 3.73 18.62 14.98
CA LYS A 112 4.74 19.17 15.90
C LYS A 112 4.27 19.08 17.35
N GLY A 113 5.05 18.39 18.19
CA GLY A 113 4.74 18.18 19.61
C GLY A 113 3.69 17.10 19.88
N LYS A 114 3.25 16.34 18.87
CA LYS A 114 2.33 15.21 19.02
C LYS A 114 3.08 13.89 18.82
N PHE A 115 2.56 12.83 19.41
CA PHE A 115 2.96 11.47 19.07
C PHE A 115 2.42 11.13 17.67
N TYR A 116 3.29 10.80 16.72
CA TYR A 116 2.90 10.50 15.33
C TYR A 116 3.88 9.53 14.68
N GLY A 117 3.46 8.85 13.61
CA GLY A 117 4.34 7.95 12.87
C GLY A 117 4.26 8.15 11.37
N LEU A 118 5.27 7.67 10.65
CA LEU A 118 5.26 7.68 9.19
C LEU A 118 4.53 6.44 8.67
N SER A 119 3.80 6.55 7.57
CA SER A 119 3.12 5.42 6.93
C SER A 119 3.53 5.31 5.47
N ILE A 120 4.09 4.17 5.09
CA ILE A 120 4.66 3.88 3.77
C ILE A 120 4.16 2.51 3.27
N GLU A 121 3.37 2.50 2.19
CA GLU A 121 2.73 1.30 1.64
C GLU A 121 3.48 0.71 0.43
N LYS A 122 4.61 1.30 0.01
CA LYS A 122 5.35 0.87 -1.19
C LYS A 122 6.86 0.98 -1.06
N ALA A 123 7.59 0.11 -1.73
CA ALA A 123 9.03 0.27 -1.95
C ALA A 123 9.31 1.08 -3.22
N TYR A 124 10.29 1.98 -3.14
CA TYR A 124 10.76 2.72 -4.30
C TYR A 124 11.90 1.96 -4.99
N ILE A 125 11.91 1.97 -6.32
CA ILE A 125 13.03 1.40 -7.08
C ILE A 125 14.02 2.47 -7.52
N ASP A 126 13.61 3.73 -7.61
CA ASP A 126 14.49 4.81 -8.02
C ASP A 126 15.44 5.28 -6.92
N ASN A 127 16.68 5.57 -7.32
CA ASN A 127 17.74 5.99 -6.41
C ASN A 127 17.40 7.30 -5.67
N THR A 128 16.62 8.19 -6.26
CA THR A 128 16.26 9.47 -5.63
C THR A 128 15.42 9.23 -4.38
N ARG A 129 14.34 8.46 -4.49
CA ARG A 129 13.46 8.17 -3.35
C ARG A 129 14.10 7.23 -2.34
N LYS A 130 14.88 6.24 -2.78
CA LYS A 130 15.72 5.42 -1.90
C LYS A 130 16.65 6.28 -1.05
N ASN A 131 17.36 7.24 -1.67
CA ASN A 131 18.24 8.18 -0.97
C ASN A 131 17.46 9.11 -0.03
N ILE A 132 16.23 9.50 -0.40
CA ILE A 132 15.39 10.28 0.49
C ILE A 132 15.01 9.48 1.75
N LEU A 133 14.54 8.23 1.59
CA LEU A 133 14.21 7.37 2.72
C LEU A 133 15.43 7.03 3.58
N SER A 134 16.61 6.85 2.97
CA SER A 134 17.85 6.54 3.69
C SER A 134 18.33 7.69 4.60
N LYS A 135 17.72 8.88 4.53
CA LYS A 135 17.97 9.99 5.46
C LYS A 135 17.12 9.94 6.73
N LEU A 136 16.17 9.02 6.81
CA LEU A 136 15.48 8.72 8.05
C LEU A 136 16.48 7.99 8.97
N ASN A 137 16.97 8.68 10.00
CA ASN A 137 18.01 8.19 10.89
C ASN A 137 17.54 8.10 12.35
N HIS A 138 16.40 8.69 12.68
CA HIS A 138 15.78 8.54 13.99
C HIS A 138 15.25 7.11 14.16
N LYS A 139 15.85 6.38 15.09
CA LYS A 139 15.61 4.95 15.30
C LYS A 139 14.31 4.70 16.06
N VAL A 140 13.33 4.11 15.40
CA VAL A 140 11.99 3.84 15.95
C VAL A 140 11.49 2.42 15.66
N PRO A 141 10.44 1.93 16.35
CA PRO A 141 9.74 0.71 15.95
C PRO A 141 9.17 0.82 14.53
N ILE A 142 9.34 -0.25 13.74
CA ILE A 142 8.69 -0.43 12.46
C ILE A 142 7.62 -1.51 12.58
N LEU A 143 6.38 -1.15 12.25
CA LEU A 143 5.22 -2.04 12.19
C LEU A 143 5.01 -2.42 10.72
N CYS A 144 5.42 -3.63 10.33
CA CYS A 144 5.35 -4.13 8.97
C CYS A 144 4.12 -5.03 8.78
N LEU A 145 3.13 -4.56 8.03
CA LEU A 145 1.97 -5.36 7.68
C LEU A 145 2.30 -6.37 6.59
N VAL A 146 1.94 -7.61 6.84
CA VAL A 146 2.12 -8.75 5.94
C VAL A 146 0.82 -9.50 5.80
N ARG A 147 0.69 -10.24 4.69
CA ARG A 147 -0.49 -11.04 4.39
C ARG A 147 -0.08 -12.22 3.55
N ASP A 148 -0.83 -13.32 3.69
CA ASP A 148 -0.74 -14.45 2.78
C ASP A 148 -0.72 -13.95 1.32
N PRO A 149 0.34 -14.23 0.54
CA PRO A 149 0.50 -13.67 -0.78
C PRO A 149 -0.59 -14.10 -1.76
N ILE A 150 -1.14 -15.31 -1.62
CA ILE A 150 -2.27 -15.78 -2.45
C ILE A 150 -3.54 -14.99 -2.09
N SER A 151 -3.71 -14.61 -0.83
CA SER A 151 -4.79 -13.71 -0.43
C SER A 151 -4.65 -12.28 -0.99
N ILE A 152 -3.41 -11.82 -1.24
CA ILE A 152 -3.17 -10.55 -1.95
C ILE A 152 -3.63 -10.70 -3.41
N PHE A 153 -3.25 -11.77 -4.11
CA PHE A 153 -3.75 -12.08 -5.46
C PHE A 153 -5.29 -12.05 -5.48
N ARG A 154 -5.93 -12.75 -4.55
CA ARG A 154 -7.39 -12.76 -4.41
C ARG A 154 -8.00 -11.37 -4.32
N THR A 155 -7.47 -10.50 -3.46
CA THR A 155 -8.02 -9.14 -3.28
C THR A 155 -7.98 -8.35 -4.59
N HIS A 156 -6.91 -8.48 -5.37
CA HIS A 156 -6.83 -7.80 -6.66
C HIS A 156 -7.69 -8.48 -7.73
N THR A 157 -7.80 -9.82 -7.73
CA THR A 157 -8.65 -10.58 -8.65
C THR A 157 -10.11 -10.26 -8.42
N HIS A 158 -10.54 -10.23 -7.17
CA HIS A 158 -11.88 -9.82 -6.79
C HIS A 158 -12.16 -8.39 -7.29
N ASN A 159 -11.26 -7.43 -7.03
CA ASN A 159 -11.49 -6.04 -7.42
C ASN A 159 -11.57 -5.83 -8.94
N ALA A 160 -10.74 -6.55 -9.71
CA ALA A 160 -10.75 -6.46 -11.17
C ALA A 160 -11.94 -7.20 -11.82
N LEU A 161 -12.31 -8.36 -11.25
CA LEU A 161 -13.29 -9.25 -11.85
C LEU A 161 -14.73 -8.93 -11.44
N MET A 162 -14.98 -8.59 -10.17
CA MET A 162 -16.36 -8.40 -9.68
C MET A 162 -17.17 -7.38 -10.49
N PRO A 163 -16.63 -6.22 -10.91
CA PRO A 163 -17.36 -5.31 -11.78
C PRO A 163 -17.78 -5.96 -13.11
N LYS A 164 -16.91 -6.80 -13.70
CA LYS A 164 -17.20 -7.54 -14.95
C LYS A 164 -18.31 -8.57 -14.73
N LEU A 165 -18.26 -9.32 -13.63
CA LEU A 165 -19.29 -10.33 -13.31
C LEU A 165 -20.64 -9.69 -13.04
N VAL A 166 -20.66 -8.65 -12.22
CA VAL A 166 -21.89 -7.93 -11.90
C VAL A 166 -22.49 -7.33 -13.16
N TYR A 167 -21.68 -6.75 -14.04
CA TYR A 167 -22.15 -6.24 -15.31
C TYR A 167 -22.71 -7.34 -16.21
N GLY A 168 -22.00 -8.47 -16.36
CA GLY A 168 -22.45 -9.59 -17.18
C GLY A 168 -23.73 -10.26 -16.67
N ILE A 169 -23.90 -10.31 -15.35
CA ILE A 169 -25.14 -10.77 -14.72
C ILE A 169 -26.28 -9.79 -15.00
N LYS A 170 -26.05 -8.48 -14.84
CA LYS A 170 -27.06 -7.44 -15.07
C LYS A 170 -27.52 -7.40 -16.54
N THR A 171 -26.62 -7.66 -17.48
CA THR A 171 -26.94 -7.68 -18.93
C THR A 171 -27.41 -9.04 -19.44
N ASN A 172 -27.57 -10.03 -18.55
CA ASN A 172 -27.90 -11.43 -18.88
C ASN A 172 -26.93 -12.09 -19.88
N THR A 173 -25.71 -11.57 -20.06
CA THR A 173 -24.67 -12.27 -20.82
C THR A 173 -24.11 -13.46 -20.02
N ILE A 174 -24.26 -13.43 -18.69
CA ILE A 174 -24.04 -14.57 -17.80
C ILE A 174 -25.42 -15.08 -17.34
N ALA A 175 -25.88 -16.18 -17.94
CA ALA A 175 -27.16 -16.80 -17.58
C ALA A 175 -27.06 -17.55 -16.25
N LEU A 176 -27.79 -17.05 -15.24
CA LEU A 176 -27.97 -17.65 -13.91
C LEU A 176 -29.46 -17.96 -13.70
N ASN A 177 -29.96 -18.91 -14.49
CA ASN A 177 -31.40 -19.18 -14.62
C ASN A 177 -31.84 -20.59 -14.16
N ARG A 178 -30.98 -21.38 -13.52
CA ARG A 178 -31.20 -22.81 -13.26
C ARG A 178 -31.24 -23.22 -11.79
N GLY A 179 -30.66 -22.47 -10.87
CA GLY A 179 -30.56 -22.87 -9.45
C GLY A 179 -29.73 -24.14 -9.22
N GLY A 180 -29.11 -24.25 -8.04
CA GLY A 180 -28.46 -25.47 -7.56
C GLY A 180 -27.06 -25.77 -8.12
N GLN A 181 -26.59 -27.00 -7.92
CA GLN A 181 -25.19 -27.43 -8.18
C GLN A 181 -24.75 -27.31 -9.65
N GLN A 182 -25.69 -27.42 -10.59
CA GLN A 182 -25.42 -27.29 -12.03
C GLN A 182 -25.05 -25.86 -12.42
N GLU A 183 -25.55 -24.87 -11.69
CA GLU A 183 -25.25 -23.46 -11.89
C GLU A 183 -23.85 -23.10 -11.38
N ILE A 184 -23.46 -23.67 -10.25
CA ILE A 184 -22.09 -23.58 -9.72
C ILE A 184 -21.10 -24.16 -10.73
N THR A 185 -21.42 -25.30 -11.33
CA THR A 185 -20.56 -25.95 -12.34
C THR A 185 -20.47 -25.16 -13.65
N TYR A 186 -21.57 -24.53 -14.09
CA TYR A 186 -21.58 -23.66 -15.27
C TYR A 186 -20.80 -22.37 -15.02
N LEU A 187 -21.02 -21.74 -13.86
CA LEU A 187 -20.24 -20.61 -13.41
C LEU A 187 -18.77 -20.98 -13.33
N ASP A 188 -18.41 -22.12 -12.76
CA ASP A 188 -17.02 -22.57 -12.70
C ASP A 188 -16.39 -22.59 -14.10
N ASN A 189 -17.04 -23.13 -15.13
CA ASN A 189 -16.45 -23.18 -16.47
C ASN A 189 -16.35 -21.82 -17.17
N VAL A 190 -17.41 -20.99 -17.12
CA VAL A 190 -17.41 -19.67 -17.78
C VAL A 190 -16.54 -18.68 -17.02
N LEU A 191 -16.65 -18.65 -15.69
CA LEU A 191 -15.83 -17.81 -14.82
C LEU A 191 -14.36 -18.21 -14.89
N LYS A 192 -14.03 -19.50 -14.99
CA LYS A 192 -12.62 -19.93 -14.97
C LYS A 192 -11.81 -19.32 -16.09
N ASN A 193 -12.33 -19.21 -17.31
CA ASN A 193 -11.61 -18.55 -18.41
C ASN A 193 -11.41 -17.05 -18.14
N GLU A 194 -12.45 -16.35 -17.71
CA GLU A 194 -12.37 -14.92 -17.35
C GLU A 194 -11.45 -14.67 -16.14
N ILE A 195 -11.49 -15.57 -15.16
CA ILE A 195 -10.64 -15.56 -13.98
C ILE A 195 -9.20 -15.80 -14.40
N TYR A 196 -8.92 -16.77 -15.28
CA TYR A 196 -7.55 -17.06 -15.74
C TYR A 196 -6.96 -15.86 -16.50
N ASN A 197 -7.73 -15.25 -17.40
CA ASN A 197 -7.33 -14.02 -18.08
C ASN A 197 -7.07 -12.88 -17.09
N THR A 198 -7.97 -12.70 -16.13
CA THR A 198 -7.84 -11.67 -15.09
C THR A 198 -6.64 -11.96 -14.17
N ILE A 199 -6.36 -13.22 -13.84
CA ILE A 199 -5.17 -13.64 -13.07
C ILE A 199 -3.90 -13.30 -13.85
N ASN A 200 -3.84 -13.53 -15.17
CA ASN A 200 -2.68 -13.14 -15.98
C ASN A 200 -2.43 -11.63 -15.94
N GLU A 201 -3.48 -10.82 -16.11
CA GLU A 201 -3.42 -9.36 -16.01
C GLU A 201 -2.94 -8.93 -14.61
N ILE A 202 -3.42 -9.60 -13.57
CA ILE A 202 -3.08 -9.29 -12.18
C ILE A 202 -1.70 -9.73 -11.82
N ILE A 203 -1.24 -10.90 -12.24
CA ILE A 203 0.15 -11.31 -12.05
C ILE A 203 1.07 -10.27 -12.67
N THR A 204 0.80 -9.91 -13.93
CA THR A 204 1.54 -8.84 -14.60
C THR A 204 1.48 -7.55 -13.78
N PHE A 205 0.31 -7.17 -13.27
CA PHE A 205 0.14 -5.96 -12.47
C PHE A 205 0.83 -6.00 -11.10
N LEU A 206 0.87 -7.16 -10.45
CA LEU A 206 1.41 -7.35 -9.12
C LEU A 206 2.92 -7.52 -9.14
N THR A 207 3.47 -8.15 -10.17
CA THR A 207 4.92 -8.36 -10.29
C THR A 207 5.61 -7.30 -11.15
N GLN A 208 4.86 -6.48 -11.91
CA GLN A 208 5.48 -5.40 -12.64
C GLN A 208 6.04 -4.34 -11.70
N THR A 209 7.24 -3.90 -12.05
CA THR A 209 7.69 -2.57 -11.66
C THR A 209 6.78 -1.55 -12.34
N ILE A 210 6.14 -0.65 -11.60
CA ILE A 210 5.43 0.48 -12.22
C ILE A 210 6.50 1.47 -12.69
N THR A 211 7.02 1.27 -13.90
CA THR A 211 8.19 1.98 -14.45
C THR A 211 8.00 3.50 -14.51
N LYS A 212 6.79 3.96 -14.85
CA LYS A 212 6.44 5.40 -14.84
C LYS A 212 6.56 6.02 -13.45
N SER A 213 6.18 5.27 -12.41
CA SER A 213 6.17 5.74 -11.02
C SER A 213 7.42 5.35 -10.23
N LYS A 214 8.22 4.41 -10.78
CA LYS A 214 9.42 3.82 -10.21
C LYS A 214 9.19 3.21 -8.81
N ILE A 215 8.20 2.33 -8.70
CA ILE A 215 7.81 1.65 -7.44
C ILE A 215 7.58 0.15 -7.65
N ILE A 216 7.73 -0.60 -6.56
CA ILE A 216 7.20 -1.95 -6.36
C ILE A 216 6.03 -1.80 -5.37
N PRO A 217 4.77 -1.86 -5.83
CA PRO A 217 3.62 -1.62 -4.96
C PRO A 217 3.24 -2.85 -4.13
N PHE A 218 3.61 -4.03 -4.60
CA PHE A 218 3.11 -5.30 -4.10
C PHE A 218 4.26 -6.14 -3.58
N PHE A 219 3.97 -6.94 -2.55
CA PHE A 219 4.94 -7.84 -1.94
C PHE A 219 6.26 -7.18 -1.54
N CYS A 220 6.32 -5.87 -1.29
CA CYS A 220 7.59 -5.19 -1.07
C CYS A 220 8.14 -5.33 0.36
N PHE A 221 8.00 -6.50 0.99
CA PHE A 221 8.32 -6.69 2.40
C PHE A 221 9.82 -6.62 2.66
N THR A 222 10.62 -7.34 1.88
CA THR A 222 12.09 -7.29 1.99
C THR A 222 12.61 -5.98 1.40
N SER A 223 12.12 -5.62 0.21
CA SER A 223 12.53 -4.39 -0.48
C SER A 223 12.31 -3.11 0.34
N LEU A 224 11.20 -3.00 1.07
CA LEU A 224 10.88 -1.83 1.89
C LEU A 224 11.69 -1.80 3.19
N ASN A 225 11.85 -2.95 3.85
CA ASN A 225 12.64 -3.02 5.08
C ASN A 225 14.09 -2.57 4.85
N LEU A 226 14.72 -3.02 3.76
CA LEU A 226 16.06 -2.58 3.38
C LEU A 226 16.18 -1.06 3.25
N GLN A 227 15.14 -0.39 2.72
CA GLN A 227 15.12 1.07 2.57
C GLN A 227 14.95 1.82 3.90
N LEU A 228 14.42 1.15 4.93
CA LEU A 228 14.16 1.72 6.25
C LEU A 228 15.18 1.29 7.31
N THR A 229 16.20 0.50 6.95
CA THR A 229 17.24 0.00 7.85
C THR A 229 17.85 1.10 8.73
N ASN A 230 18.10 2.29 8.16
CA ASN A 230 18.67 3.43 8.90
C ASN A 230 17.74 3.98 10.00
N ALA A 231 16.42 3.83 9.86
CA ALA A 231 15.42 4.28 10.83
C ALA A 231 14.91 3.16 11.76
N THR A 232 15.30 1.91 11.50
CA THR A 232 14.77 0.75 12.25
C THR A 232 15.48 0.58 13.59
N LYS A 233 14.74 0.72 14.70
CA LYS A 233 15.15 0.29 16.06
C LYS A 233 14.78 -1.17 16.30
N SER A 234 13.57 -1.54 15.92
CA SER A 234 12.99 -2.88 16.05
C SER A 234 11.96 -3.06 14.93
N LEU A 235 11.78 -4.30 14.47
CA LEU A 235 10.92 -4.65 13.36
C LEU A 235 9.87 -5.65 13.83
N TYR A 236 8.60 -5.30 13.71
CA TYR A 236 7.47 -6.12 14.11
C TYR A 236 6.63 -6.45 12.88
N PHE A 237 6.44 -7.72 12.59
CA PHE A 237 5.54 -8.18 11.53
C PHE A 237 4.13 -8.38 12.10
N ILE A 238 3.13 -7.86 11.39
CA ILE A 238 1.72 -7.94 11.77
C ILE A 238 0.98 -8.62 10.63
N ASP A 239 0.47 -9.82 10.86
CA ASP A 239 -0.35 -10.52 9.87
C ASP A 239 -1.72 -9.86 9.77
N THR A 240 -2.20 -9.61 8.55
CA THR A 240 -3.58 -9.15 8.34
C THR A 240 -4.62 -10.10 8.97
N ASN A 241 -4.32 -11.38 9.11
CA ASN A 241 -5.18 -12.34 9.81
C ASN A 241 -5.36 -12.02 11.31
N ASP A 242 -4.41 -11.29 11.91
CA ASP A 242 -4.48 -10.83 13.31
C ASP A 242 -5.33 -9.57 13.47
N ILE A 243 -5.81 -9.01 12.37
CA ILE A 243 -6.73 -7.86 12.35
C ILE A 243 -8.01 -8.15 11.54
N SER A 244 -8.34 -9.44 11.36
CA SER A 244 -9.45 -9.89 10.52
C SER A 244 -10.81 -9.88 11.21
N THR A 245 -10.85 -9.73 12.55
CA THR A 245 -12.07 -9.71 13.36
C THR A 245 -11.91 -8.67 14.47
N PRO A 246 -13.02 -8.09 15.00
CA PRO A 246 -12.92 -7.08 16.06
C PRO A 246 -12.11 -7.54 17.28
N LEU A 247 -12.28 -8.79 17.71
CA LEU A 247 -11.55 -9.34 18.86
C LEU A 247 -10.04 -9.44 18.57
N LYS A 248 -9.65 -10.05 17.45
CA LYS A 248 -8.25 -10.14 17.06
C LYS A 248 -7.62 -8.75 16.86
N SER A 249 -8.34 -7.84 16.20
CA SER A 249 -7.88 -6.46 16.01
C SER A 249 -7.67 -5.75 17.35
N PHE A 250 -8.57 -5.93 18.32
CA PHE A 250 -8.42 -5.38 19.67
C PHE A 250 -7.16 -5.90 20.36
N ASP A 251 -6.92 -7.22 20.34
CA ASP A 251 -5.74 -7.82 20.96
C ASP A 251 -4.44 -7.35 20.27
N THR A 252 -4.44 -7.28 18.94
CA THR A 252 -3.31 -6.79 18.15
C THR A 252 -3.03 -5.31 18.43
N MET A 253 -4.07 -4.47 18.51
CA MET A 253 -3.91 -3.05 18.82
C MET A 253 -3.45 -2.82 20.27
N LYS A 254 -3.87 -3.66 21.22
CA LYS A 254 -3.37 -3.64 22.60
C LYS A 254 -1.87 -3.93 22.64
N ASN A 255 -1.41 -4.92 21.88
CA ASN A 255 0.02 -5.25 21.78
C ASN A 255 0.81 -4.09 21.13
N ILE A 256 0.26 -3.46 20.09
CA ILE A 256 0.89 -2.31 19.44
C ILE A 256 0.96 -1.10 20.39
N ALA A 257 -0.09 -0.83 21.16
CA ALA A 257 -0.06 0.24 22.15
C ALA A 257 1.06 0.02 23.18
N ASN A 258 1.29 -1.23 23.61
CA ASN A 258 2.42 -1.56 24.47
C ASN A 258 3.78 -1.35 23.77
N ILE A 259 3.93 -1.76 22.51
CA ILE A 259 5.17 -1.54 21.72
C ILE A 259 5.49 -0.05 21.58
N LEU A 260 4.45 0.78 21.47
CA LEU A 260 4.54 2.22 21.22
C LEU A 260 4.48 3.08 22.49
N ASP A 261 4.31 2.46 23.65
CA ASP A 261 4.12 3.14 24.94
C ASP A 261 2.95 4.14 24.91
N ILE A 262 1.80 3.70 24.41
CA ILE A 262 0.55 4.47 24.32
C ILE A 262 -0.45 3.93 25.33
N ASN A 263 -1.14 4.83 26.05
CA ASN A 263 -2.25 4.46 26.92
C ASN A 263 -3.39 3.80 26.13
N PHE A 264 -3.75 2.57 26.51
CA PHE A 264 -4.79 1.79 25.83
C PHE A 264 -6.10 1.79 26.62
N ASN A 265 -7.02 2.69 26.26
CA ASN A 265 -8.35 2.81 26.85
C ASN A 265 -9.48 2.43 25.87
N ASN A 266 -9.11 1.85 24.74
CA ASN A 266 -10.03 1.50 23.67
C ASN A 266 -10.94 0.32 24.05
N LYS A 267 -12.05 0.18 23.31
CA LYS A 267 -12.99 -0.93 23.38
C LYS A 267 -12.89 -1.79 22.12
N ILE A 268 -13.38 -3.02 22.17
CA ILE A 268 -13.38 -3.94 21.01
C ILE A 268 -14.03 -3.28 19.77
N ASN A 269 -15.14 -2.55 19.97
CA ASN A 269 -15.87 -1.89 18.89
C ASN A 269 -15.07 -0.74 18.22
N ASP A 270 -14.03 -0.22 18.86
CA ASP A 270 -13.15 0.78 18.23
C ASP A 270 -12.32 0.16 17.10
N PHE A 271 -12.25 -1.17 17.02
CA PHE A 271 -11.49 -1.91 16.02
C PHE A 271 -12.37 -2.81 15.14
N ASP A 272 -13.67 -2.51 15.05
CA ASP A 272 -14.53 -3.08 14.02
C ASP A 272 -14.44 -2.27 12.72
N ALA A 273 -13.66 -2.79 11.77
CA ALA A 273 -13.62 -2.22 10.43
C ALA A 273 -14.53 -3.02 9.50
N ASN A 274 -15.84 -2.87 9.69
CA ASN A 274 -16.84 -3.32 8.72
C ASN A 274 -16.76 -2.44 7.45
N TYR A 275 -15.75 -2.67 6.61
CA TYR A 275 -15.51 -1.93 5.37
C TYR A 275 -16.63 -2.05 4.33
N SER A 276 -17.47 -3.09 4.45
CA SER A 276 -18.71 -3.23 3.68
C SER A 276 -19.62 -2.00 3.84
N SER A 277 -19.61 -1.35 5.00
CA SER A 277 -20.40 -0.14 5.27
C SER A 277 -19.76 1.15 4.74
N MET A 278 -18.43 1.16 4.53
CA MET A 278 -17.68 2.40 4.32
C MET A 278 -17.47 2.78 2.85
N ASN A 279 -17.53 1.85 1.89
CA ASN A 279 -17.27 2.17 0.47
C ASN A 279 -17.76 1.12 -0.54
N ILE A 280 -18.71 0.24 -0.20
CA ILE A 280 -19.52 -0.32 -1.30
C ILE A 280 -20.32 0.88 -1.79
N HIS A 281 -19.82 1.52 -2.85
CA HIS A 281 -20.62 2.44 -3.63
C HIS A 281 -21.98 1.78 -3.78
N LYS A 282 -23.01 2.40 -3.20
CA LYS A 282 -24.41 2.06 -3.40
C LYS A 282 -24.78 1.97 -4.91
N HIS A 283 -23.85 2.27 -5.83
CA HIS A 283 -23.99 2.08 -7.27
C HIS A 283 -24.23 0.63 -7.72
N PHE A 284 -24.04 -0.36 -6.84
CA PHE A 284 -24.60 -1.69 -7.05
C PHE A 284 -25.99 -1.80 -6.42
N TYR A 285 -26.88 -0.83 -6.65
CA TYR A 285 -28.31 -1.02 -6.37
C TYR A 285 -28.78 -2.27 -7.14
N ILE A 286 -29.34 -3.20 -6.37
CA ILE A 286 -30.01 -4.39 -6.82
C ILE A 286 -31.46 -3.96 -7.04
N ASP A 287 -31.83 -3.64 -8.28
CA ASP A 287 -33.18 -3.13 -8.61
C ASP A 287 -34.25 -4.24 -8.67
N SER A 288 -33.90 -5.52 -8.46
CA SER A 288 -34.87 -6.61 -8.52
C SER A 288 -34.53 -7.78 -7.59
N LYS A 289 -35.56 -8.46 -7.07
CA LYS A 289 -35.43 -9.70 -6.26
C LYS A 289 -34.66 -10.81 -7.00
N ASP A 290 -34.76 -10.88 -8.32
CA ASP A 290 -34.01 -11.85 -9.12
C ASP A 290 -32.49 -11.61 -9.08
N ASN A 291 -32.07 -10.36 -8.92
CA ASN A 291 -30.66 -10.04 -8.78
C ASN A 291 -30.16 -10.40 -7.36
N GLU A 292 -30.97 -10.29 -6.30
CA GLU A 292 -30.58 -10.69 -4.93
C GLU A 292 -30.09 -12.14 -4.88
N ASN A 293 -30.84 -13.08 -5.48
CA ASN A 293 -30.47 -14.50 -5.52
C ASN A 293 -29.14 -14.76 -6.25
N LYS A 294 -28.90 -14.06 -7.37
CA LYS A 294 -27.64 -14.17 -8.13
C LYS A 294 -26.43 -13.65 -7.33
N PHE A 295 -26.62 -12.61 -6.53
CA PHE A 295 -25.59 -12.10 -5.64
C PHE A 295 -25.30 -13.04 -4.46
N TYR A 296 -26.29 -13.77 -3.94
CA TYR A 296 -26.07 -14.79 -2.91
C TYR A 296 -25.14 -15.91 -3.42
N ILE A 297 -25.31 -16.37 -4.66
CA ILE A 297 -24.44 -17.40 -5.26
C ILE A 297 -23.00 -16.89 -5.39
N LEU A 298 -22.80 -15.66 -5.89
CA LEU A 298 -21.46 -15.06 -5.97
C LEU A 298 -20.83 -14.86 -4.60
N LYS A 299 -21.62 -14.45 -3.61
CA LYS A 299 -21.17 -14.30 -2.23
C LYS A 299 -20.75 -15.65 -1.65
N ASP A 300 -21.58 -16.68 -1.79
CA ASP A 300 -21.28 -18.03 -1.33
C ASP A 300 -20.02 -18.60 -2.01
N PHE A 301 -19.86 -18.39 -3.31
CA PHE A 301 -18.63 -18.73 -4.03
C PHE A 301 -17.40 -18.03 -3.42
N CYS A 302 -17.50 -16.74 -3.08
CA CYS A 302 -16.43 -16.00 -2.42
C CYS A 302 -16.14 -16.52 -1.01
N ASP A 303 -17.18 -16.71 -0.20
CA ASP A 303 -17.10 -17.11 1.20
C ASP A 303 -16.52 -18.52 1.34
N ASN A 304 -16.74 -19.39 0.35
CA ASN A 304 -16.17 -20.75 0.27
C ASN A 304 -14.77 -20.84 -0.35
N GLY A 305 -14.08 -19.69 -0.47
CA GLY A 305 -12.70 -19.59 -0.96
C GLY A 305 -12.56 -19.89 -2.46
N GLY A 306 -13.62 -19.65 -3.25
CA GLY A 306 -13.65 -19.93 -4.68
C GLY A 306 -12.51 -19.26 -5.43
N PHE A 307 -12.21 -17.99 -5.13
CA PHE A 307 -11.12 -17.27 -5.77
C PHE A 307 -9.75 -17.87 -5.46
N GLU A 308 -9.43 -18.14 -4.20
CA GLU A 308 -8.14 -18.74 -3.82
C GLU A 308 -7.97 -20.13 -4.44
N LYS A 309 -9.04 -20.95 -4.44
CA LYS A 309 -9.03 -22.27 -5.10
C LYS A 309 -8.71 -22.15 -6.59
N ILE A 310 -9.37 -21.24 -7.31
CA ILE A 310 -9.13 -21.06 -8.75
C ILE A 310 -7.73 -20.47 -9.01
N ILE A 311 -7.23 -19.58 -8.15
CA ILE A 311 -5.85 -19.07 -8.25
C ILE A 311 -4.83 -20.21 -8.07
N LEU A 312 -5.03 -21.07 -7.08
CA LEU A 312 -4.17 -22.23 -6.85
C LEU A 312 -4.26 -23.22 -8.02
N GLU A 313 -5.46 -23.48 -8.53
CA GLU A 313 -5.67 -24.32 -9.70
C GLU A 313 -4.96 -23.77 -10.94
N TYR A 314 -5.09 -22.46 -11.17
CA TYR A 314 -4.39 -21.76 -12.25
C TYR A 314 -2.87 -22.00 -12.15
N PHE A 315 -2.29 -21.85 -10.96
CA PHE A 315 -0.86 -22.07 -10.77
C PHE A 315 -0.45 -23.54 -10.98
N ASN A 316 -1.27 -24.49 -10.57
CA ASN A 316 -1.02 -25.92 -10.81
C ASN A 316 -1.07 -26.27 -12.30
N ASN A 317 -1.94 -25.61 -13.07
CA ASN A 317 -2.04 -25.79 -14.52
C ASN A 317 -1.00 -24.97 -15.31
N ASN A 318 -0.34 -23.98 -14.69
CA ASN A 318 0.63 -23.08 -15.33
C ASN A 318 1.98 -23.11 -14.60
N ILE A 319 2.70 -24.24 -14.71
CA ILE A 319 3.93 -24.53 -13.95
C ILE A 319 5.01 -23.44 -14.11
N GLU A 320 5.21 -22.92 -15.33
CA GLU A 320 6.21 -21.87 -15.56
C GLU A 320 5.87 -20.56 -14.84
N MET A 321 4.59 -20.17 -14.85
CA MET A 321 4.11 -19.01 -14.12
C MET A 321 4.25 -19.22 -12.61
N LYS A 322 3.93 -20.42 -12.14
CA LYS A 322 4.10 -20.81 -10.74
C LYS A 322 5.55 -20.68 -10.29
N LYS A 323 6.50 -21.23 -11.05
CA LYS A 323 7.95 -21.09 -10.79
C LYS A 323 8.40 -19.63 -10.74
N TYR A 324 7.91 -18.82 -11.69
CA TYR A 324 8.18 -17.38 -11.73
C TYR A 324 7.70 -16.66 -10.46
N ILE A 325 6.43 -16.88 -10.07
CA ILE A 325 5.86 -16.30 -8.84
C ILE A 325 6.60 -16.80 -7.60
N LYS A 326 6.92 -18.09 -7.52
CA LYS A 326 7.68 -18.64 -6.39
C LYS A 326 9.02 -17.95 -6.24
N LYS A 327 9.79 -17.81 -7.33
CA LYS A 327 11.08 -17.10 -7.30
C LYS A 327 10.95 -15.67 -6.79
N TYR A 328 9.91 -14.97 -7.22
CA TYR A 328 9.63 -13.61 -6.78
C TYR A 328 9.27 -13.54 -5.28
N LEU A 329 8.35 -14.40 -4.83
CA LEU A 329 7.95 -14.48 -3.42
C LEU A 329 9.08 -14.97 -2.52
N ASP A 330 9.95 -15.87 -2.98
CA ASP A 330 11.11 -16.32 -2.20
C ASP A 330 12.03 -15.16 -1.84
N TYR A 331 12.27 -14.24 -2.77
CA TYR A 331 13.01 -13.01 -2.48
C TYR A 331 12.26 -12.13 -1.48
N GLU A 332 11.02 -11.77 -1.78
CA GLU A 332 10.30 -10.77 -0.96
C GLU A 332 9.94 -11.27 0.44
N LEU A 333 9.78 -12.57 0.63
CA LEU A 333 9.50 -13.17 1.94
C LEU A 333 10.76 -13.47 2.77
N THR A 334 11.96 -13.24 2.25
CA THR A 334 13.24 -13.54 2.94
C THR A 334 13.27 -12.97 4.35
N THR A 335 13.01 -11.66 4.48
CA THR A 335 13.03 -10.98 5.79
C THR A 335 12.01 -11.57 6.77
N ILE A 336 10.81 -11.94 6.29
CA ILE A 336 9.74 -12.50 7.14
C ILE A 336 10.13 -13.91 7.60
N LYS A 337 10.70 -14.74 6.71
CA LYS A 337 11.20 -16.08 7.03
C LYS A 337 12.28 -16.03 8.13
N GLU A 338 13.18 -15.06 8.04
CA GLU A 338 14.29 -14.90 9.00
C GLU A 338 13.82 -14.41 10.37
N ASN A 339 12.85 -13.51 10.43
CA ASN A 339 12.46 -12.84 11.68
C ASN A 339 11.24 -13.48 12.36
N THR A 340 10.27 -13.96 11.57
CA THR A 340 8.97 -14.45 12.07
C THR A 340 8.44 -15.61 11.22
N PRO A 341 9.13 -16.76 11.18
CA PRO A 341 8.74 -17.89 10.33
C PRO A 341 7.34 -18.45 10.66
N LYS A 342 6.89 -18.30 11.91
CA LYS A 342 5.55 -18.73 12.37
C LYS A 342 4.41 -18.05 11.60
N ILE A 343 4.60 -16.81 11.15
CA ILE A 343 3.60 -16.09 10.34
C ILE A 343 3.42 -16.84 9.01
N ILE A 344 4.52 -17.19 8.33
CA ILE A 344 4.46 -17.92 7.05
C ILE A 344 3.86 -19.31 7.24
N GLN A 345 4.19 -19.99 8.34
CA GLN A 345 3.59 -21.29 8.67
C GLN A 345 2.06 -21.21 8.82
N SER A 346 1.52 -20.06 9.24
CA SER A 346 0.08 -19.84 9.36
C SER A 346 -0.63 -19.56 8.03
N TRP A 347 0.10 -19.27 6.95
CA TRP A 347 -0.46 -18.92 5.64
C TRP A 347 -0.93 -20.14 4.87
N LYS A 348 -2.18 -20.54 5.11
CA LYS A 348 -2.84 -21.69 4.49
C LYS A 348 -2.67 -21.71 2.96
N TYR A 349 -2.96 -20.61 2.27
CA TYR A 349 -3.00 -20.64 0.80
C TYR A 349 -1.60 -20.60 0.19
N TYR A 350 -0.68 -19.88 0.80
CA TYR A 350 0.72 -19.93 0.40
C TYR A 350 1.33 -21.31 0.60
N ASN A 351 1.02 -22.00 1.71
CA ASN A 351 1.48 -23.36 1.93
C ASN A 351 0.90 -24.33 0.88
N ASN A 352 -0.39 -24.24 0.56
CA ASN A 352 -0.99 -25.03 -0.54
C ASN A 352 -0.33 -24.74 -1.91
N PHE A 353 0.04 -23.48 -2.15
CA PHE A 353 0.80 -23.11 -3.35
C PHE A 353 2.18 -23.79 -3.41
N LEU A 354 2.80 -24.03 -2.25
CA LEU A 354 4.10 -24.70 -2.13
C LEU A 354 4.01 -26.23 -2.19
N GLU A 355 2.95 -26.86 -1.69
CA GLU A 355 2.77 -28.33 -1.64
C GLU A 355 2.86 -29.05 -2.99
N SER A 356 2.75 -28.27 -4.07
CA SER A 356 2.70 -28.74 -5.45
C SER A 356 3.94 -28.33 -6.25
N PHE A 357 5.06 -28.12 -5.55
CA PHE A 357 6.44 -28.06 -6.05
C PHE A 357 7.21 -29.26 -5.51
#